data_AF-X5Z8S8-F1
#
_entry.id   AF-X5Z8S8-F1
#
_cell.length_a   1.000
_cell.length_b   1.000
_cell.length_c   1.000
_cell.angle_alpha   90.00
_cell.angle_beta   90.00
_cell.angle_gamma   90.00
#
_symmetry.space_group_name_H-M   'P 1'
#
loop_
_entity.id
_entity.type
_entity.pdbx_description
1 polymer ?
#
loop_
_entity_poly.entity_id
_entity_poly.type
_entity_poly.pdbx_seq_one_letter_code
_entity_poly.pdbx_strand_id
1 'polypeptide(L)' 'MSTPSIVVASAARTAVGSFNGAFAATPAHELGAVVIRELLARAGVEPGRHPGA' A
#
# COMPACT_ATOMS: atom_id res chain seq x y z
N MET A 1 -9.19 -15.39 -27.84
CA MET A 1 -9.71 -14.42 -26.85
C MET A 1 -8.51 -13.79 -26.17
N SER A 2 -8.33 -12.47 -26.26
CA SER A 2 -7.33 -11.77 -25.43
C SER A 2 -8.05 -11.32 -24.16
N THR A 3 -8.02 -12.16 -23.14
CA THR A 3 -8.53 -11.77 -21.81
C THR A 3 -7.55 -10.75 -21.23
N PRO A 4 -8.00 -9.58 -20.77
CA PRO A 4 -7.12 -8.61 -20.12
C PRO A 4 -6.42 -9.27 -18.92
N SER A 5 -5.09 -9.28 -18.94
CA SER A 5 -4.27 -9.85 -17.87
C SER A 5 -4.31 -8.92 -16.66
N ILE A 6 -4.80 -9.43 -15.53
CA ILE A 6 -4.73 -8.75 -14.24
C ILE A 6 -3.41 -9.12 -13.58
N VAL A 7 -2.61 -8.11 -13.25
CA VAL A 7 -1.27 -8.28 -12.67
C VAL A 7 -1.14 -7.49 -11.36
N VAL A 8 -0.36 -8.01 -10.42
CA VAL A 8 0.04 -7.28 -9.21
C VAL A 8 1.30 -6.48 -9.54
N ALA A 9 1.17 -5.15 -9.62
CA ALA A 9 2.27 -4.27 -10.02
C ALA A 9 3.34 -4.07 -8.92
N SER A 10 2.97 -4.17 -7.64
CA SER A 10 3.85 -3.97 -6.49
C SER A 10 3.27 -4.58 -5.21
N ALA A 11 4.11 -4.79 -4.20
CA ALA A 11 3.73 -5.24 -2.87
C ALA A 11 4.59 -4.56 -1.78
N ALA A 12 3.96 -4.20 -0.67
CA ALA A 12 4.60 -3.58 0.49
C ALA A 12 3.87 -3.93 1.79
N ARG A 13 4.57 -3.81 2.93
CA ARG A 13 4.04 -3.99 4.28
C ARG A 13 4.86 -3.20 5.29
N THR A 14 4.30 -2.89 6.45
CA THR A 14 5.07 -2.43 7.61
C THR A 14 5.81 -3.60 8.28
N ALA A 15 6.74 -3.26 9.19
CA ALA A 15 7.20 -4.22 10.19
C ALA A 15 6.02 -4.72 11.05
N VAL A 16 6.17 -5.89 11.67
CA VAL A 16 5.20 -6.43 12.63
C VAL A 16 5.56 -5.94 14.03
N GLY A 17 4.62 -5.31 14.71
CA GLY A 17 4.74 -5.01 16.14
C GLY A 17 4.10 -6.10 16.98
N SER A 18 4.70 -6.41 18.13
CA SER A 18 4.05 -7.21 19.18
C SER A 18 2.96 -6.40 19.87
N PHE A 19 2.04 -7.10 20.55
CA PHE A 19 1.03 -6.46 21.39
C PHE A 19 1.68 -5.58 22.46
N ASN A 20 1.22 -4.32 22.60
CA ASN A 20 1.85 -3.29 23.43
C ASN A 20 3.35 -3.03 23.13
N GLY A 21 3.82 -3.33 21.91
CA GLY A 21 5.19 -3.11 21.46
C GLY A 21 5.37 -1.83 20.62
N ALA A 22 6.21 -1.94 19.58
CA ALA A 22 6.69 -0.80 18.77
C ALA A 22 5.62 0.09 18.14
N PHE A 23 4.42 -0.44 17.88
CA PHE A 23 3.31 0.30 17.27
C PHE A 23 2.11 0.46 18.21
N ALA A 24 2.29 0.30 19.52
CA ALA A 24 1.19 0.33 20.50
C ALA A 24 0.42 1.66 20.51
N ALA A 25 1.12 2.77 20.28
CA ALA A 25 0.53 4.10 20.24
C ALA A 25 0.15 4.56 18.82
N THR A 26 0.45 3.76 17.79
CA THR A 26 0.23 4.14 16.38
C THR A 26 -1.15 3.67 15.91
N PRO A 27 -2.04 4.57 15.45
CA PRO A 27 -3.31 4.17 14.87
C PRO A 27 -3.15 3.30 13.62
N ALA A 28 -4.05 2.33 13.44
CA ALA A 28 -3.99 1.37 12.34
C ALA A 28 -4.00 2.02 10.94
N HIS A 29 -4.77 3.11 10.78
CA HIS A 29 -4.86 3.80 9.49
C HIS A 29 -3.56 4.53 9.13
N GLU A 30 -2.74 4.95 10.11
CA GLU A 30 -1.43 5.54 9.83
C GLU A 30 -0.46 4.48 9.28
N LEU A 31 -0.45 3.28 9.86
CA LEU A 31 0.30 2.15 9.34
C LEU A 31 -0.13 1.80 7.91
N GLY A 32 -1.44 1.75 7.66
CA GLY A 32 -1.99 1.53 6.33
C GLY A 32 -1.61 2.64 5.34
N ALA A 33 -1.65 3.90 5.77
CA ALA A 33 -1.29 5.04 4.93
C ALA A 33 0.20 5.03 4.55
N VAL A 34 1.09 4.58 5.44
CA VAL A 34 2.51 4.37 5.10
C VAL A 34 2.65 3.28 4.03
N VAL A 35 1.95 2.15 4.18
CA VAL A 35 2.01 1.06 3.20
C VAL A 35 1.52 1.51 1.83
N ILE A 36 0.39 2.22 1.75
CA ILE A 36 -0.19 2.67 0.48
C ILE A 36 0.75 3.64 -0.23
N ARG A 37 1.34 4.61 0.49
CA ARG A 37 2.29 5.58 -0.08
C ARG A 37 3.51 4.87 -0.69
N GLU A 38 4.10 3.95 0.05
CA GLU A 38 5.25 3.17 -0.43
C GLU A 38 4.89 2.24 -1.59
N LEU A 39 3.73 1.59 -1.54
CA LEU A 39 3.25 0.70 -2.60
C LEU A 39 3.11 1.46 -3.92
N LEU A 40 2.47 2.64 -3.89
CA LEU A 40 2.26 3.51 -5.05
C LEU A 40 3.59 4.01 -5.61
N ALA A 41 4.51 4.46 -4.75
CA ALA A 41 5.84 4.89 -5.16
C ALA A 41 6.61 3.77 -5.89
N ARG A 42 6.59 2.55 -5.35
CA ARG A 42 7.22 1.36 -5.98
C ARG A 42 6.56 0.96 -7.29
N ALA A 43 5.24 1.12 -7.38
CA ALA A 43 4.47 0.85 -8.59
C ALA A 43 4.61 1.95 -9.65
N GLY A 44 5.23 3.10 -9.32
CA GLY A 44 5.30 4.26 -10.20
C GLY A 44 3.93 4.91 -10.47
N VAL A 45 2.99 4.80 -9.53
CA VAL A 45 1.62 5.32 -9.67
C VAL A 45 1.47 6.60 -8.84
N GLU A 46 0.95 7.65 -9.47
CA GLU A 46 0.64 8.91 -8.79
C GLU A 46 -0.56 8.74 -7.84
N PRO A 47 -0.47 9.15 -6.57
CA PRO A 47 -1.59 9.11 -5.64
C PRO A 47 -2.76 9.99 -6.09
N GLY A 48 -3.97 9.41 -6.21
CA GLY A 48 -5.15 10.14 -6.68
C GLY A 48 -5.40 10.03 -8.18
N ARG A 49 -4.49 9.40 -8.94
CA ARG A 49 -4.73 9.08 -10.35
C ARG A 49 -5.91 8.13 -10.50
N HIS A 50 -7.03 8.64 -11.00
CA HIS A 50 -8.17 7.84 -11.42
C HIS A 50 -7.98 7.43 -12.89
N PRO A 51 -8.08 6.15 -13.26
CA PRO A 51 -8.13 5.78 -14.67
C PRO A 51 -9.45 6.29 -15.26
N GLY A 52 -9.42 7.40 -15.99
CA GLY A 52 -10.61 8.01 -16.61
C GLY A 52 -10.64 9.55 -16.66
N ALA A 53 -9.62 10.24 -16.16
CA ALA A 53 -9.36 11.66 -16.38
C ALA A 53 -7.99 11.85 -17.04
#